data_AF-A0A5C1AF37-F1
#
_entry.id   AF-A0A5C1AF37-F1
#
_cell.length_a   1.000
_cell.length_b   1.000
_cell.length_c   1.000
_cell.angle_alpha   90.00
_cell.angle_beta   90.00
_cell.angle_gamma   90.00
#
_symmetry.space_group_name_H-M   'P 1'
#
loop_
_entity.id
_entity.type
_entity.pdbx_description
1 polymer ?
#
loop_
_entity_poly.entity_id
_entity_poly.type
_entity_poly.pdbx_seq_one_letter_code
_entity_poly.pdbx_strand_id
1 'polypeptide(L)'
;MRGHWGIENGLHWVLDVVFREDRSRIREESAGANLAMVRRVAVSLLRRAPGKGSGLTKRLKAGWDDDYMLQVLQGITAPVVR
;
A
#
# COMPACT_ATOMS: atom_id res chain seq x y z
N MET A 1 26.97 -4.02 10.76
CA MET A 1 26.27 -2.92 11.45
C MET A 1 24.98 -2.61 10.69
N ARG A 2 23.83 -3.08 11.18
CA ARG A 2 22.48 -2.86 10.60
C ARG A 2 21.93 -1.51 11.08
N GLY A 3 22.61 -0.42 10.76
CA GLY A 3 22.30 0.93 11.26
C GLY A 3 21.41 1.77 10.34
N HIS A 4 21.04 1.29 9.15
CA HIS A 4 20.33 2.10 8.15
C HIS A 4 18.79 2.06 8.29
N TRP A 5 18.25 1.03 8.93
CA TRP A 5 16.80 0.76 9.00
C TRP A 5 16.02 1.64 10.00
N GLY A 6 16.70 2.53 10.73
CA GLY A 6 16.06 3.37 11.75
C GLY A 6 15.20 4.51 11.19
N ILE A 7 15.42 4.92 9.93
CA ILE A 7 14.80 6.13 9.35
C ILE A 7 13.76 5.78 8.26
N GLU A 8 13.77 4.55 7.76
CA GLU A 8 12.70 4.05 6.89
C GLU A 8 11.49 3.65 7.74
N ASN A 9 10.71 4.69 8.09
CA ASN A 9 9.35 4.63 8.59
C ASN A 9 8.65 3.32 8.20
N GLY A 10 7.93 2.67 9.13
CA GLY A 10 7.28 1.35 8.97
C GLY A 10 6.41 1.14 7.72
N LEU A 11 6.18 2.17 6.93
CA LEU A 11 5.79 2.10 5.53
C LEU A 11 6.71 1.18 4.70
N HIS A 12 8.04 1.26 4.80
CA HIS A 12 8.96 0.40 4.04
C HIS A 12 8.72 -1.08 4.40
N TRP A 13 8.65 -1.41 5.69
CA TRP A 13 8.32 -2.76 6.15
C TRP A 13 6.94 -3.24 5.67
N VAL A 14 5.94 -2.36 5.62
CA VAL A 14 4.62 -2.69 5.05
C VAL A 14 4.72 -2.96 3.55
N LEU A 15 5.52 -2.21 2.80
CA LEU A 15 5.72 -2.44 1.37
C LEU A 15 6.39 -3.80 1.11
N ASP A 16 7.41 -4.15 1.88
CA ASP A 16 8.09 -5.44 1.77
C ASP A 16 7.22 -6.63 2.18
N VAL A 17 6.51 -6.52 3.30
CA VAL A 17 5.78 -7.67 3.87
C VAL A 17 4.37 -7.80 3.29
N VAL A 18 3.66 -6.68 3.11
CA VAL A 18 2.27 -6.69 2.63
C VAL A 18 2.21 -6.74 1.10
N PHE A 19 3.14 -6.08 0.40
CA PHE A 19 3.16 -5.99 -1.06
C PHE A 19 4.29 -6.79 -1.73
N ARG A 20 5.15 -7.47 -0.94
CA ARG A 20 6.23 -8.35 -1.41
C ARG A 20 7.17 -7.63 -2.38
N GLU A 21 7.49 -6.38 -2.07
CA GLU A 21 8.34 -5.51 -2.88
C GLU A 21 9.69 -6.17 -3.21
N ASP A 22 10.37 -6.72 -2.20
CA ASP A 22 11.61 -7.50 -2.34
C ASP A 22 11.54 -8.71 -3.30
N ARG A 23 10.33 -9.25 -3.55
CA ARG A 23 10.17 -10.37 -4.49
C ARG A 23 9.75 -9.93 -5.89
N SER A 24 9.60 -8.62 -6.11
CA SER A 24 9.23 -8.09 -7.42
C SER A 24 10.41 -8.22 -8.39
N ARG A 25 10.20 -8.91 -9.51
CA ARG A 25 11.22 -9.12 -10.57
C ARG A 25 11.31 -7.94 -11.54
N ILE A 26 10.85 -6.76 -11.15
CA ILE A 26 10.88 -5.57 -12.00
C ILE A 26 12.35 -5.18 -12.19
N ARG A 27 12.81 -5.25 -13.43
CA ARG A 27 14.20 -4.97 -13.83
C ARG A 27 14.38 -3.58 -14.47
N GLU A 28 13.29 -2.87 -14.65
CA GLU A 28 13.26 -1.51 -15.19
C GLU A 28 13.11 -0.52 -14.03
N GLU A 29 14.08 0.39 -13.87
CA GLU A 29 14.15 1.29 -12.71
C GLU A 29 12.90 2.16 -12.56
N SER A 30 12.35 2.65 -13.69
CA SER A 30 11.18 3.52 -13.73
C SER A 30 9.92 2.78 -13.28
N ALA A 31 9.79 1.50 -13.65
CA ALA A 31 8.67 0.66 -13.23
C ALA A 31 8.71 0.36 -11.72
N GLY A 32 9.91 0.23 -11.14
CA GLY A 32 10.08 0.06 -9.69
C GLY A 32 9.59 1.28 -8.90
N ALA A 33 10.03 2.48 -9.30
CA ALA A 33 9.62 3.73 -8.67
C ALA A 33 8.11 3.97 -8.81
N ASN A 34 7.55 3.75 -10.00
CA ASN A 34 6.11 3.89 -10.25
C ASN A 34 5.29 2.92 -9.38
N LEU A 35 5.71 1.66 -9.28
CA LEU A 35 5.02 0.68 -8.46
C LEU A 35 5.12 1.01 -6.96
N ALA A 36 6.28 1.50 -6.51
CA ALA A 36 6.45 1.95 -5.12
C ALA A 36 5.48 3.09 -4.80
N MET A 37 5.28 4.07 -5.70
CA MET A 37 4.28 5.13 -5.52
C MET A 37 2.86 4.56 -5.41
N VAL A 38 2.46 3.66 -6.31
CA VAL A 38 1.14 3.00 -6.28
C VAL A 38 0.92 2.25 -4.96
N ARG A 39 1.92 1.50 -4.50
CA ARG A 39 1.84 0.76 -3.24
C ARG A 39 1.70 1.69 -2.04
N ARG A 40 2.39 2.84 -2.03
CA ARG A 40 2.23 3.86 -0.97
C ARG A 40 0.81 4.42 -0.91
N VAL A 41 0.21 4.71 -2.07
CA VAL A 41 -1.19 5.12 -2.17
C VAL A 41 -2.10 4.01 -1.61
N ALA A 42 -1.91 2.76 -2.03
CA ALA A 42 -2.69 1.63 -1.55
C ALA A 42 -2.59 1.44 -0.02
N VAL A 43 -1.40 1.58 0.57
CA VAL A 43 -1.22 1.55 2.04
C VAL A 43 -2.01 2.66 2.72
N SER A 44 -1.95 3.88 2.18
CA SER A 44 -2.69 5.02 2.73
C SER A 44 -4.20 4.77 2.73
N LEU A 45 -4.74 4.23 1.63
CA LEU A 45 -6.16 3.89 1.51
C LEU A 45 -6.56 2.77 2.47
N LEU A 46 -5.79 1.68 2.55
CA LEU A 46 -6.07 0.56 3.45
C LEU A 46 -6.02 0.96 4.94
N ARG A 47 -5.22 1.96 5.31
CA ARG A 47 -5.21 2.52 6.67
C ARG A 47 -6.49 3.27 7.01
N ARG A 48 -7.11 3.93 6.03
CA ARG A 48 -8.37 4.70 6.18
C ARG A 48 -9.61 3.83 5.98
N ALA A 49 -9.46 2.69 5.32
CA ALA A 49 -10.54 1.76 5.04
C ALA A 49 -11.22 1.25 6.32
N PRO A 50 -12.56 1.11 6.31
CA PRO A 50 -13.31 0.61 7.45
C PRO A 50 -12.95 -0.84 7.78
N GLY A 51 -13.25 -1.25 9.01
CA GLY A 51 -13.03 -2.61 9.50
C GLY A 51 -11.74 -2.79 10.31
N LYS A 52 -11.73 -3.85 11.12
CA LYS A 52 -10.60 -4.27 11.96
C LYS A 52 -9.67 -5.20 11.17
N GLY A 53 -8.43 -5.31 11.62
CA GLY A 53 -7.44 -6.23 11.06
C GLY A 53 -6.22 -5.54 10.45
N SER A 54 -5.22 -6.36 10.13
CA SER A 54 -3.94 -5.89 9.59
C SER A 54 -4.11 -5.34 8.15
N GLY A 55 -3.14 -4.54 7.70
CA GLY A 55 -3.11 -4.07 6.31
C GLY A 55 -3.12 -5.21 5.29
N LEU A 56 -2.51 -6.36 5.62
CA LEU A 56 -2.55 -7.56 4.79
C LEU A 56 -3.96 -8.14 4.71
N THR A 57 -4.67 -8.27 5.83
CA THR A 57 -6.04 -8.78 5.87
C THR A 57 -6.97 -7.89 5.08
N LYS A 58 -6.85 -6.56 5.24
CA LYS A 58 -7.65 -5.60 4.46
C LYS A 58 -7.32 -5.65 2.97
N ARG A 59 -6.05 -5.81 2.59
CA ARG A 59 -5.64 -5.98 1.19
C ARG A 59 -6.24 -7.25 0.57
N LEU A 60 -6.19 -8.38 1.28
CA LEU A 60 -6.77 -9.64 0.82
C LEU A 60 -8.29 -9.52 0.69
N LYS A 61 -8.96 -8.91 1.68
CA LYS A 61 -10.40 -8.65 1.62
C LYS A 61 -10.75 -7.80 0.39
N ALA A 62 -10.03 -6.72 0.14
CA ALA A 62 -10.23 -5.90 -1.05
C ALA A 62 -9.95 -6.63 -2.38
N GLY A 63 -9.22 -7.76 -2.35
CA GLY A 63 -9.05 -8.63 -3.51
C GLY A 63 -10.13 -9.72 -3.66
N TRP A 64 -11.02 -9.89 -2.68
CA TRP A 64 -12.06 -10.93 -2.66
C TRP A 64 -13.48 -10.37 -2.61
N ASP A 65 -13.64 -9.10 -2.28
CA ASP A 65 -14.92 -8.42 -2.05
C ASP A 65 -14.89 -7.07 -2.79
N ASP A 66 -15.59 -7.02 -3.92
CA ASP A 66 -15.60 -5.85 -4.82
C ASP A 66 -16.25 -4.63 -4.17
N ASP A 67 -17.26 -4.83 -3.31
CA ASP A 67 -17.90 -3.73 -2.57
C ASP A 67 -16.94 -3.14 -1.55
N TYR A 68 -16.19 -3.99 -0.84
CA TYR A 68 -15.14 -3.53 0.04
C TYR A 68 -14.01 -2.86 -0.74
N MET A 69 -13.62 -3.38 -1.90
CA MET A 69 -12.64 -2.74 -2.77
C MET A 69 -13.07 -1.33 -3.15
N LEU A 70 -14.34 -1.16 -3.54
CA LEU A 70 -14.90 0.15 -3.88
C LEU A 70 -14.86 1.10 -2.69
N GLN A 71 -15.18 0.64 -1.47
CA GLN A 71 -15.06 1.45 -0.25
C GLN A 71 -13.61 1.89 0.02
N VAL A 72 -12.62 1.01 -0.21
CA VAL A 72 -11.20 1.37 -0.11
C VAL A 72 -10.83 2.45 -1.13
N LEU A 73 -11.30 2.32 -2.36
CA LEU A 73 -11.00 3.24 -3.47
C LEU A 73 -11.75 4.58 -3.36
N GLN A 74 -12.95 4.61 -2.77
CA GLN A 74 -13.69 5.86 -2.53
C GLN A 74 -12.98 6.79 -1.53
N GLY A 75 -12.03 6.27 -0.75
CA GLY A 75 -11.07 7.07 0.03
C GLY A 75 -10.13 7.94 -0.82
N ILE A 76 -10.12 7.76 -2.15
CA ILE A 76 -9.52 8.65 -3.16
C ILE A 76 -10.52 9.76 -3.52
N THR A 77 -11.18 10.39 -2.55
CA THR A 77 -11.91 11.62 -2.86
C THR A 77 -10.85 12.65 -3.26
N ALA A 78 -10.77 12.98 -4.55
CA ALA A 78 -9.98 14.09 -5.05
C ALA A 78 -10.27 15.32 -4.19
N PRO A 79 -9.29 16.21 -3.92
CA PRO A 79 -9.60 17.42 -3.18
C PRO A 79 -10.77 18.11 -3.89
N VAL A 80 -11.87 18.33 -3.17
CA VAL A 80 -12.88 19.29 -3.59
C VAL A 80 -12.14 20.61 -3.63
N VAL A 81 -11.74 21.00 -4.83
CA VAL A 81 -11.19 22.33 -5.10
C VAL A 81 -12.32 23.30 -4.72
N ARG A 82 -12.11 24.03 -3.63
CA ARG A 82 -12.87 25.25 -3.35
C ARG A 82 -12.27 26.39 -4.14
#